data_AF-A0A2E5XI52-F1
#
_entry.id   AF-A0A2E5XI52-F1
#
_cell.length_a   1.000
_cell.length_b   1.000
_cell.length_c   1.000
_cell.angle_alpha   90.00
_cell.angle_beta   90.00
_cell.angle_gamma   90.00
#
_symmetry.space_group_name_H-M   'P 1'
#
loop_
_entity.id
_entity.type
_entity.pdbx_description
1 polymer ?
#
loop_
_entity_poly.entity_id
_entity_poly.type
_entity_poly.pdbx_seq_one_letter_code
_entity_poly.pdbx_strand_id
1 'polypeptide(L)'
;MGRRWLIPFFSVCFGFGECLGDERLSGGQTTVFVTSNKAFARPLANIGRLTRRQHTVGNSFFNQNWVAAPASTTARDGLGPLFNSRSCSACHIQDGRGAPPGKDGSGFGLLLRLSIPGQTAKGGPVPDPVYGLQLSDRALPGVSPEGRMHVSYEEKPGIYDDGEPFSLRHPRYELAELAAGPAHTEIGLSPRVAPAVFGLGLLEAIEEKDLLSRADPQDLDGDGISGRPNRVWSFSENRPVLGRFGWKANQPDLRQQSAEAFAGDLGITSSLVPRENHTFAYARKHAFSNLPESDQPEVDDKILQRVTTYLQTIAPPARRNIDDPEVIHGQKLFREFN
;
A
#
# COMPACT_ATOMS: atom_id res chain seq x y z
N MET A 1 14.47 -25.89 5.24
CA MET A 1 13.32 -26.75 4.87
C MET A 1 12.06 -25.91 4.96
N GLY A 2 11.61 -25.25 3.89
CA GLY A 2 10.57 -25.79 3.01
C GLY A 2 9.64 -24.66 2.55
N ARG A 3 10.15 -23.73 1.71
CA ARG A 3 9.38 -22.64 1.06
C ARG A 3 9.12 -22.96 -0.41
N ARG A 4 8.49 -24.10 -0.69
CA ARG A 4 8.01 -24.48 -2.05
C ARG A 4 6.55 -24.88 -1.96
N TRP A 5 5.64 -23.91 -1.83
CA TRP A 5 4.20 -24.22 -1.76
C TRP A 5 3.28 -23.32 -2.56
N LEU A 6 3.77 -22.38 -3.38
CA LEU A 6 2.87 -21.44 -4.05
C LEU A 6 2.95 -21.36 -5.57
N ILE A 7 4.03 -21.82 -6.21
CA ILE A 7 4.17 -21.64 -7.67
C ILE A 7 4.84 -22.88 -8.27
N PRO A 8 4.08 -23.83 -8.87
CA PRO A 8 4.66 -24.63 -9.93
C PRO A 8 4.96 -23.69 -11.09
N PHE A 9 6.23 -23.61 -11.47
CA PHE A 9 6.68 -23.00 -12.72
C PHE A 9 5.80 -23.53 -13.86
N PHE A 10 5.05 -22.65 -14.54
CA PHE A 10 4.76 -22.69 -15.98
C PHE A 10 3.84 -21.49 -16.30
N SER A 11 4.47 -20.34 -16.46
CA SER A 11 4.13 -19.35 -17.48
C SER A 11 5.35 -18.45 -17.59
N VAL A 12 6.29 -18.87 -18.44
CA VAL A 12 7.55 -18.17 -18.65
C VAL A 12 7.43 -17.45 -19.98
N CYS A 13 7.22 -16.14 -19.96
CA CYS A 13 7.41 -15.32 -21.15
C CYS A 13 8.89 -14.89 -21.16
N PHE A 14 9.74 -15.64 -21.88
CA PHE A 14 11.09 -15.22 -22.23
C PHE A 14 11.07 -14.71 -23.67
N GLY A 15 11.31 -13.41 -23.86
CA GLY A 15 11.62 -12.83 -25.18
C GLY A 15 10.53 -12.98 -26.25
N PHE A 16 10.90 -12.58 -27.47
CA PHE A 16 10.10 -12.46 -28.70
C PHE A 16 9.45 -13.76 -29.25
N GLY A 17 9.00 -14.68 -28.37
CA GLY A 17 8.30 -15.91 -28.73
C GLY A 17 6.94 -16.03 -28.04
N GLU A 18 6.01 -16.76 -28.68
CA GLU A 18 4.67 -17.07 -28.16
C GLU A 18 4.71 -17.49 -26.68
N CYS A 19 3.92 -16.83 -25.83
CA CYS A 19 3.79 -17.24 -24.43
C CYS A 19 3.11 -18.62 -24.42
N LEU A 20 3.88 -19.66 -24.08
CA LEU A 20 3.35 -21.00 -23.82
C LEU A 20 2.48 -20.96 -22.55
N GLY A 21 1.17 -20.85 -22.72
CA GLY A 21 0.20 -20.85 -21.64
C GLY A 21 -1.14 -20.23 -22.01
N ASP A 22 -2.17 -20.52 -21.22
CA ASP A 22 -3.46 -19.85 -21.35
C ASP A 22 -3.31 -18.38 -20.93
N GLU A 23 -3.33 -17.45 -21.90
CA GLU A 23 -3.14 -16.00 -21.68
C GLU A 23 -4.21 -15.37 -20.75
N ARG A 24 -5.26 -16.11 -20.39
CA ARG A 24 -6.24 -15.67 -19.38
C ARG A 24 -5.69 -15.76 -17.96
N LEU A 25 -4.67 -16.57 -17.71
CA LEU A 25 -4.20 -16.93 -16.38
C LEU A 25 -3.22 -15.91 -15.78
N SER A 26 -3.72 -14.73 -15.39
CA SER A 26 -2.92 -13.64 -14.78
C SER A 26 -2.09 -14.04 -13.54
N GLY A 27 -2.50 -15.09 -12.82
CA GLY A 27 -1.78 -15.68 -11.69
C GLY A 27 -1.44 -17.15 -11.88
N GLY A 28 -1.34 -17.63 -13.13
CA GLY A 28 -1.17 -19.06 -13.43
C GLY A 28 -2.32 -19.90 -12.83
N GLN A 29 -1.98 -21.02 -12.19
CA GLN A 29 -2.95 -21.90 -11.52
C GLN A 29 -3.70 -21.25 -10.34
N THR A 30 -3.30 -20.05 -9.90
CA THR A 30 -3.96 -19.34 -8.81
C THR A 30 -5.05 -18.36 -9.27
N THR A 31 -5.17 -18.16 -10.58
CA THR A 31 -6.11 -17.23 -11.22
C THR A 31 -7.56 -17.57 -10.90
N VAL A 32 -8.38 -16.53 -10.75
CA VAL A 32 -9.84 -16.66 -10.57
C VAL A 32 -10.61 -16.02 -11.73
N PHE A 33 -11.70 -16.66 -12.15
CA PHE A 33 -12.58 -16.18 -13.22
C PHE A 33 -13.82 -15.49 -12.65
N VAL A 34 -13.61 -14.40 -11.90
CA VAL A 34 -14.68 -13.59 -11.31
C VAL A 34 -14.59 -12.17 -11.87
N THR A 35 -15.67 -11.68 -12.45
CA THR A 35 -15.74 -10.38 -13.15
C THR A 35 -16.62 -9.36 -12.45
N SER A 36 -17.27 -9.72 -11.34
CA SER A 36 -18.09 -8.82 -10.55
C SER A 36 -17.24 -7.89 -9.68
N ASN A 37 -17.89 -7.02 -8.91
CA ASN A 37 -17.27 -6.19 -7.86
C ASN A 37 -16.54 -6.96 -6.74
N LYS A 38 -16.50 -8.30 -6.82
CA LYS A 38 -15.74 -9.18 -5.91
C LYS A 38 -14.48 -9.77 -6.55
N ALA A 39 -14.13 -9.34 -7.76
CA ALA A 39 -12.99 -9.87 -8.53
C ALA A 39 -11.67 -9.83 -7.73
N PHE A 40 -11.47 -8.78 -6.93
CA PHE A 40 -10.26 -8.55 -6.14
C PHE A 40 -10.32 -9.04 -4.69
N ALA A 41 -11.35 -9.80 -4.30
CA ALA A 41 -11.48 -10.32 -2.93
C ALA A 41 -11.50 -11.86 -2.88
N ARG A 42 -11.22 -12.52 -4.00
CA ARG A 42 -11.27 -13.99 -4.07
C ARG A 42 -9.95 -14.58 -3.56
N PRO A 43 -10.00 -15.69 -2.81
CA PRO A 43 -8.80 -16.43 -2.48
C PRO A 43 -8.18 -17.04 -3.74
N LEU A 44 -6.84 -17.19 -3.76
CA LEU A 44 -6.09 -17.99 -4.74
C LEU A 44 -6.79 -19.32 -5.02
N ALA A 45 -6.92 -19.70 -6.28
CA ALA A 45 -7.75 -20.83 -6.68
C ALA A 45 -7.32 -22.18 -6.06
N ASN A 46 -6.02 -22.36 -5.81
CA ASN A 46 -5.41 -23.61 -5.38
C ASN A 46 -5.12 -23.73 -3.86
N ILE A 47 -5.58 -22.79 -3.02
CA ILE A 47 -5.30 -22.86 -1.57
C ILE A 47 -6.20 -23.86 -0.83
N GLY A 48 -5.62 -24.52 0.18
CA GLY A 48 -6.30 -25.48 1.04
C GLY A 48 -7.40 -24.88 1.93
N ARG A 49 -8.23 -25.75 2.53
CA ARG A 49 -9.39 -25.35 3.35
C ARG A 49 -9.03 -24.46 4.54
N LEU A 50 -7.93 -24.77 5.25
CA LEU A 50 -7.50 -24.00 6.41
C LEU A 50 -7.08 -22.57 6.01
N THR A 51 -6.24 -22.44 4.99
CA THR A 51 -5.81 -21.13 4.46
C THR A 51 -7.00 -20.32 3.96
N ARG A 52 -7.96 -20.97 3.29
CA ARG A 52 -9.20 -20.29 2.85
C ARG A 52 -10.02 -19.74 4.03
N ARG A 53 -10.09 -20.46 5.15
CA ARG A 53 -10.72 -19.92 6.38
C ARG A 53 -9.96 -18.70 6.90
N GLN A 54 -8.63 -18.75 6.95
CA GLN A 54 -7.82 -17.61 7.39
C GLN A 54 -7.99 -16.40 6.47
N HIS A 55 -8.02 -16.61 5.15
CA HIS A 55 -8.34 -15.58 4.18
C HIS A 55 -9.69 -14.91 4.48
N THR A 56 -10.75 -15.68 4.73
CA THR A 56 -12.07 -15.13 5.07
C THR A 56 -12.05 -14.32 6.37
N VAL A 57 -11.32 -14.77 7.38
CA VAL A 57 -11.20 -14.02 8.65
C VAL A 57 -10.41 -12.73 8.44
N GLY A 58 -9.28 -12.77 7.73
CA GLY A 58 -8.49 -11.57 7.41
C GLY A 58 -9.26 -10.57 6.56
N ASN A 59 -10.04 -11.04 5.59
CA ASN A 59 -10.98 -10.22 4.80
C ASN A 59 -11.94 -9.44 5.70
N SER A 60 -12.44 -10.05 6.78
CA SER A 60 -13.33 -9.38 7.73
C SER A 60 -12.62 -8.26 8.50
N PHE A 61 -11.36 -8.46 8.92
CA PHE A 61 -10.57 -7.42 9.59
C PHE A 61 -10.13 -6.30 8.64
N PHE A 62 -9.87 -6.63 7.38
CA PHE A 62 -9.52 -5.65 6.34
C PHE A 62 -10.68 -4.70 6.03
N ASN A 63 -11.92 -5.21 6.04
CA ASN A 63 -13.08 -4.47 5.55
C ASN A 63 -13.89 -3.73 6.62
N GLN A 64 -13.78 -4.11 7.89
CA GLN A 64 -14.62 -3.55 8.95
C GLN A 64 -13.95 -2.37 9.64
N ASN A 65 -14.76 -1.42 10.07
CA ASN A 65 -14.26 -0.25 10.79
C ASN A 65 -13.78 -0.65 12.18
N TRP A 66 -12.61 -0.14 12.53
CA TRP A 66 -12.10 -0.08 13.90
C TRP A 66 -12.79 1.06 14.66
N VAL A 67 -12.90 0.88 15.98
CA VAL A 67 -13.50 1.85 16.90
C VAL A 67 -12.50 2.23 17.98
N ALA A 68 -12.70 3.38 18.62
CA ALA A 68 -11.90 3.78 19.77
C ALA A 68 -12.02 2.73 20.87
N ALA A 69 -10.91 2.42 21.54
CA ALA A 69 -10.94 1.68 22.78
C ALA A 69 -11.30 2.61 23.96
N PRO A 70 -11.92 2.08 25.02
CA PRO A 70 -12.51 0.74 25.12
C PRO A 70 -13.87 0.63 24.41
N ALA A 71 -14.19 -0.53 23.81
CA ALA A 71 -15.53 -0.80 23.28
C ALA A 71 -16.02 -2.23 23.58
N SER A 72 -17.32 -2.48 23.43
CA SER A 72 -17.88 -3.83 23.59
C SER A 72 -17.40 -4.81 22.52
N THR A 73 -16.91 -4.31 21.39
CA THR A 73 -16.32 -5.10 20.31
C THR A 73 -14.80 -5.22 20.47
N THR A 74 -14.36 -5.89 21.53
CA THR A 74 -12.94 -5.98 21.96
C THR A 74 -11.97 -6.60 20.96
N ALA A 75 -12.45 -7.21 19.89
CA ALA A 75 -11.60 -7.71 18.81
C ALA A 75 -11.26 -6.63 17.77
N ARG A 76 -11.91 -5.45 17.83
CA ARG A 76 -11.82 -4.35 16.85
C ARG A 76 -11.88 -2.97 17.48
N ASP A 77 -11.66 -2.88 18.78
CA ASP A 77 -11.33 -1.62 19.43
C ASP A 77 -9.82 -1.42 19.42
N GLY A 78 -9.40 -0.16 19.45
CA GLY A 78 -7.99 0.20 19.32
C GLY A 78 -7.67 1.11 18.14
N LEU A 79 -8.67 1.70 17.49
CA LEU A 79 -8.45 2.84 16.60
C LEU A 79 -7.73 3.93 17.39
N GLY A 80 -6.56 4.35 16.92
CA GLY A 80 -5.74 5.34 17.60
C GLY A 80 -6.37 6.73 17.65
N PRO A 81 -5.82 7.65 18.47
CA PRO A 81 -6.32 9.01 18.60
C PRO A 81 -6.24 9.83 17.31
N LEU A 82 -5.27 9.49 16.45
CA LEU A 82 -4.99 10.09 15.15
C LEU A 82 -4.96 8.99 14.09
N PHE A 83 -5.59 9.24 12.94
CA PHE A 83 -5.67 8.29 11.85
C PHE A 83 -5.99 8.98 10.52
N ASN A 84 -5.83 8.26 9.40
CA ASN A 84 -6.33 8.65 8.09
C ASN A 84 -7.61 7.90 7.71
N SER A 85 -7.77 6.67 8.19
CA SER A 85 -8.92 5.82 7.90
C SER A 85 -9.28 4.94 9.09
N ARG A 86 -10.49 4.36 9.05
CA ARG A 86 -10.99 3.43 10.07
C ARG A 86 -10.94 1.97 9.62
N SER A 87 -10.61 1.71 8.37
CA SER A 87 -10.46 0.38 7.80
C SER A 87 -9.52 0.43 6.60
N CYS A 88 -8.89 -0.71 6.29
CA CYS A 88 -8.01 -0.80 5.12
C CYS A 88 -8.82 -0.58 3.82
N SER A 89 -10.04 -1.13 3.74
CA SER A 89 -10.90 -1.04 2.55
C SER A 89 -11.44 0.36 2.26
N ALA A 90 -11.46 1.27 3.25
CA ALA A 90 -11.80 2.67 3.02
C ALA A 90 -10.72 3.43 2.23
N CYS A 91 -9.48 2.92 2.19
CA CYS A 91 -8.43 3.41 1.29
C CYS A 91 -8.28 2.49 0.06
N HIS A 92 -8.32 1.18 0.27
CA HIS A 92 -8.20 0.15 -0.76
C HIS A 92 -9.60 -0.31 -1.22
N ILE A 93 -10.30 0.57 -1.94
CA ILE A 93 -11.72 0.40 -2.30
C ILE A 93 -11.90 -0.91 -3.07
N GLN A 94 -12.69 -1.83 -2.49
CA GLN A 94 -12.92 -3.18 -3.03
C GLN A 94 -11.61 -3.90 -3.37
N ASP A 95 -10.59 -3.75 -2.51
CA ASP A 95 -9.25 -4.32 -2.68
C ASP A 95 -8.48 -3.77 -3.90
N GLY A 96 -9.07 -2.76 -4.54
CA GLY A 96 -8.55 -2.02 -5.68
C GLY A 96 -7.79 -0.76 -5.27
N ARG A 97 -7.64 0.12 -6.25
CA ARG A 97 -6.91 1.39 -6.07
C ARG A 97 -7.81 2.44 -5.45
N GLY A 98 -7.24 3.25 -4.57
CA GLY A 98 -7.83 4.53 -4.19
C GLY A 98 -7.80 5.53 -5.36
N ALA A 99 -8.28 6.74 -5.10
CA ALA A 99 -8.24 7.84 -6.05
C ALA A 99 -7.89 9.15 -5.32
N PRO A 100 -7.04 10.01 -5.93
CA PRO A 100 -6.86 11.36 -5.41
C PRO A 100 -8.17 12.16 -5.52
N PRO A 101 -8.34 13.25 -4.74
CA PRO A 101 -9.54 14.08 -4.80
C PRO A 101 -9.82 14.62 -6.22
N GLY A 102 -11.04 14.38 -6.70
CA GLY A 102 -11.64 14.93 -7.91
C GLY A 102 -12.08 16.39 -7.73
N LYS A 103 -12.59 17.01 -8.80
CA LYS A 103 -13.02 18.42 -8.79
C LYS A 103 -14.19 18.68 -7.83
N ASP A 104 -15.00 17.67 -7.58
CA ASP A 104 -16.12 17.64 -6.63
C ASP A 104 -15.69 17.23 -5.20
N GLY A 105 -14.39 17.03 -4.98
CA GLY A 105 -13.85 16.51 -3.72
C GLY A 105 -14.04 15.00 -3.53
N SER A 106 -14.58 14.27 -4.51
CA SER A 106 -14.71 12.81 -4.44
C SER A 106 -13.34 12.14 -4.55
N GLY A 107 -13.07 11.10 -3.75
CA GLY A 107 -11.79 10.40 -3.79
C GLY A 107 -11.37 9.96 -2.39
N PHE A 108 -10.87 8.73 -2.28
CA PHE A 108 -10.45 8.13 -1.02
C PHE A 108 -9.12 7.40 -1.20
N GLY A 109 -8.38 7.28 -0.11
CA GLY A 109 -7.12 6.53 -0.08
C GLY A 109 -5.89 7.32 -0.52
N LEU A 110 -5.97 8.66 -0.62
CA LEU A 110 -4.78 9.51 -0.71
C LEU A 110 -4.34 9.93 0.69
N LEU A 111 -3.09 9.65 1.05
CA LEU A 111 -2.43 10.13 2.26
C LEU A 111 -1.17 10.92 1.92
N LEU A 112 -0.63 11.64 2.92
CA LEU A 112 0.57 12.47 2.76
C LEU A 112 1.68 12.00 3.70
N ARG A 113 2.75 11.43 3.11
CA ARG A 113 3.99 11.14 3.86
C ARG A 113 4.81 12.42 4.01
N LEU A 114 5.43 12.55 5.17
CA LEU A 114 6.22 13.70 5.61
C LEU A 114 7.65 13.24 5.90
N SER A 115 8.64 14.05 5.54
CA SER A 115 10.02 13.83 5.96
C SER A 115 10.87 15.07 5.76
N ILE A 116 11.89 15.25 6.58
CA ILE A 116 12.92 16.29 6.38
C ILE A 116 14.19 15.67 5.76
N PRO A 117 15.13 16.48 5.24
CA PRO A 117 16.37 15.98 4.64
C PRO A 117 17.17 15.10 5.61
N GLY A 118 17.84 14.08 5.05
CA GLY A 118 18.70 13.16 5.78
C GLY A 118 18.15 11.73 5.86
N GLN A 119 18.82 10.89 6.65
CA GLN A 119 18.42 9.51 6.90
C GLN A 119 18.63 9.17 8.38
N THR A 120 17.73 8.38 8.93
CA THR A 120 17.90 7.78 10.27
C THR A 120 19.06 6.77 10.26
N ALA A 121 19.52 6.37 11.44
CA ALA A 121 20.56 5.34 11.59
C ALA A 121 20.23 4.00 10.88
N LYS A 122 18.95 3.73 10.65
CA LYS A 122 18.46 2.52 9.96
C LYS A 122 18.15 2.76 8.47
N GLY A 123 18.55 3.89 7.91
CA GLY A 123 18.35 4.26 6.50
C GLY A 123 16.94 4.73 6.15
N GLY A 124 16.02 4.82 7.12
CA GLY A 124 14.66 5.33 6.93
C GLY A 124 14.59 6.87 6.89
N PRO A 125 13.46 7.44 6.43
CA PRO A 125 13.25 8.89 6.39
C PRO A 125 13.33 9.53 7.78
N VAL A 126 13.79 10.78 7.84
CA VAL A 126 13.81 11.56 9.09
C VAL A 126 12.43 12.20 9.31
N PRO A 127 11.78 11.96 10.46
CA PRO A 127 10.47 12.54 10.77
C PRO A 127 10.55 14.06 10.94
N ASP A 128 9.44 14.73 10.64
CA ASP A 128 9.18 16.06 11.18
C ASP A 128 9.11 15.96 12.73
N PRO A 129 9.73 16.89 13.48
CA PRO A 129 9.78 16.82 14.94
C PRO A 129 8.39 16.98 15.61
N VAL A 130 7.42 17.55 14.91
CA VAL A 130 6.06 17.80 15.40
C VAL A 130 5.06 16.80 14.77
N TYR A 131 5.13 16.59 13.45
CA TYR A 131 4.15 15.85 12.67
C TYR A 131 4.61 14.45 12.21
N GLY A 132 5.82 14.03 12.57
CA GLY A 132 6.28 12.68 12.29
C GLY A 132 6.48 12.38 10.80
N LEU A 133 6.09 11.18 10.36
CA LEU A 133 6.32 10.67 8.99
C LEU A 133 5.07 10.63 8.11
N GLN A 134 3.89 10.92 8.66
CA GLN A 134 2.62 10.87 7.95
C GLN A 134 1.63 11.80 8.63
N LEU A 135 1.02 12.69 7.85
CA LEU A 135 -0.02 13.58 8.34
C LEU A 135 -1.30 12.78 8.62
N SER A 136 -1.79 12.85 9.86
CA SER A 136 -3.08 12.30 10.29
C SER A 136 -4.17 13.36 10.14
N ASP A 137 -4.98 13.25 9.10
CA ASP A 137 -6.02 14.23 8.75
C ASP A 137 -7.36 13.99 9.47
N ARG A 138 -7.44 12.96 10.31
CA ARG A 138 -8.60 12.63 11.15
C ARG A 138 -8.15 12.30 12.57
N ALA A 139 -9.09 12.41 13.49
CA ALA A 139 -8.89 12.16 14.90
C ALA A 139 -10.17 11.63 15.56
N LEU A 140 -10.03 11.07 16.75
CA LEU A 140 -11.16 10.71 17.60
C LEU A 140 -11.95 11.97 18.05
N PRO A 141 -13.23 11.81 18.41
CA PRO A 141 -14.01 12.91 18.98
C PRO A 141 -13.30 13.55 20.18
N GLY A 142 -13.20 14.89 20.19
CA GLY A 142 -12.51 15.64 21.24
C GLY A 142 -11.00 15.78 21.03
N VAL A 143 -10.42 15.15 20.01
CA VAL A 143 -9.01 15.29 19.61
C VAL A 143 -8.91 16.11 18.32
N SER A 144 -7.91 16.97 18.22
CA SER A 144 -7.63 17.71 16.98
C SER A 144 -6.81 16.83 16.01
N PRO A 145 -7.21 16.70 14.72
CA PRO A 145 -6.35 16.12 13.70
C PRO A 145 -5.09 16.96 13.52
N GLU A 146 -4.01 16.36 13.01
CA GLU A 146 -2.71 17.03 12.89
C GLU A 146 -2.76 18.21 11.91
N GLY A 147 -3.62 18.10 10.90
CA GLY A 147 -3.92 19.16 9.95
C GLY A 147 -4.71 18.63 8.76
N ARG A 148 -4.67 19.36 7.65
CA ARG A 148 -5.35 19.03 6.40
C ARG A 148 -4.35 19.05 5.25
N MET A 149 -4.55 18.15 4.29
CA MET A 149 -3.89 18.22 2.99
C MET A 149 -4.78 18.99 2.02
N HIS A 150 -4.30 20.11 1.51
CA HIS A 150 -4.93 20.82 0.41
C HIS A 150 -4.31 20.38 -0.91
N VAL A 151 -5.15 20.10 -1.91
CA VAL A 151 -4.72 19.72 -3.27
C VAL A 151 -5.31 20.69 -4.27
N SER A 152 -4.46 21.43 -4.96
CA SER A 152 -4.85 22.24 -6.12
C SER A 152 -4.24 21.63 -7.39
N TYR A 153 -4.80 21.97 -8.56
CA TYR A 153 -4.33 21.44 -9.83
C TYR A 153 -4.09 22.57 -10.81
N GLU A 154 -2.95 22.50 -11.50
CA GLU A 154 -2.63 23.34 -12.64
C GLU A 154 -2.87 22.52 -13.92
N GLU A 155 -3.71 23.02 -14.82
CA GLU A 155 -3.94 22.38 -16.12
C GLU A 155 -2.83 22.79 -17.10
N LYS A 156 -2.23 21.79 -17.75
CA LYS A 156 -1.17 21.96 -18.75
C LYS A 156 -1.64 21.38 -20.08
N PRO A 157 -2.01 22.23 -21.05
CA PRO A 157 -2.44 21.76 -22.35
C PRO A 157 -1.27 21.12 -23.12
N GLY A 158 -1.59 20.17 -23.97
CA GLY A 158 -0.67 19.51 -24.89
C GLY A 158 -1.41 19.02 -26.13
N ILE A 159 -0.66 18.53 -27.11
CA ILE A 159 -1.19 18.01 -28.37
C ILE A 159 -0.43 16.70 -28.63
N TYR A 160 -1.16 15.63 -28.95
CA TYR A 160 -0.57 14.36 -29.39
C TYR A 160 0.00 14.49 -30.81
N ASP A 161 0.82 13.53 -31.25
CA ASP A 161 1.45 13.57 -32.58
C ASP A 161 0.44 13.55 -33.75
N ASP A 162 -0.77 13.06 -33.50
CA ASP A 162 -1.89 13.06 -34.45
C ASP A 162 -2.70 14.38 -34.47
N GLY A 163 -2.33 15.35 -33.62
CA GLY A 163 -2.98 16.64 -33.49
C GLY A 163 -4.13 16.69 -32.48
N GLU A 164 -4.48 15.59 -31.81
CA GLU A 164 -5.54 15.59 -30.79
C GLU A 164 -5.08 16.37 -29.54
N PRO A 165 -5.87 17.35 -29.05
CA PRO A 165 -5.50 18.11 -27.86
C PRO A 165 -5.77 17.32 -26.57
N PHE A 166 -4.88 17.45 -25.60
CA PHE A 166 -5.08 16.96 -24.23
C PHE A 166 -4.75 18.03 -23.19
N SER A 167 -5.11 17.78 -21.93
CA SER A 167 -4.70 18.62 -20.80
C SER A 167 -4.28 17.75 -19.62
N LEU A 168 -3.05 17.92 -19.16
CA LEU A 168 -2.52 17.24 -17.98
C LEU A 168 -2.86 18.03 -16.73
N ARG A 169 -3.27 17.34 -15.67
CA ARG A 169 -3.45 17.94 -14.35
C ARG A 169 -2.18 17.77 -13.53
N HIS A 170 -1.50 18.86 -13.25
CA HIS A 170 -0.33 18.88 -12.38
C HIS A 170 -0.75 19.24 -10.94
N PRO A 171 -0.76 18.30 -9.99
CA PRO A 171 -1.19 18.56 -8.63
C PRO A 171 -0.16 19.39 -7.84
N ARG A 172 -0.64 20.26 -6.96
CA ARG A 172 0.12 20.97 -5.94
C ARG A 172 -0.46 20.60 -4.58
N TYR A 173 0.41 20.21 -3.65
CA TYR A 173 0.04 19.72 -2.33
C TYR A 173 0.55 20.68 -1.26
N GLU A 174 -0.32 21.03 -0.33
CA GLU A 174 -0.02 21.96 0.76
C GLU A 174 -0.53 21.42 2.10
N LEU A 175 0.22 21.69 3.17
CA LEU A 175 -0.24 21.47 4.54
C LEU A 175 -1.05 22.69 4.98
N ALA A 176 -2.27 22.45 5.45
CA ALA A 176 -3.18 23.48 5.93
C ALA A 176 -3.67 23.15 7.34
N GLU A 177 -4.13 24.17 8.08
CA GLU A 177 -4.82 24.00 9.37
C GLU A 177 -4.04 23.16 10.40
N LEU A 178 -2.72 23.31 10.43
CA LEU A 178 -1.81 22.55 11.29
C LEU A 178 -2.08 22.82 12.78
N ALA A 179 -2.40 21.78 13.55
CA ALA A 179 -2.89 21.91 14.93
C ALA A 179 -1.79 22.12 15.98
N ALA A 180 -0.53 21.83 15.64
CA ALA A 180 0.60 21.91 16.56
C ALA A 180 1.61 23.03 16.26
N GLY A 181 1.32 23.94 15.31
CA GLY A 181 2.22 25.01 14.87
C GLY A 181 2.82 24.73 13.47
N PRO A 182 3.76 25.53 12.97
CA PRO A 182 4.36 25.27 11.67
C PRO A 182 5.13 23.94 11.66
N ALA A 183 5.06 23.22 10.54
CA ALA A 183 5.98 22.11 10.25
C ALA A 183 7.40 22.63 10.03
N HIS A 184 8.39 21.72 9.99
CA HIS A 184 9.77 22.06 9.69
C HIS A 184 9.88 22.78 8.32
N THR A 185 10.76 23.77 8.21
CA THR A 185 10.88 24.61 7.00
C THR A 185 11.35 23.84 5.76
N GLU A 186 12.03 22.73 5.96
CA GLU A 186 12.50 21.82 4.90
C GLU A 186 11.60 20.59 4.73
N ILE A 187 10.34 20.67 5.16
CA ILE A 187 9.43 19.53 5.07
C ILE A 187 9.21 19.11 3.60
N GLY A 188 9.54 17.86 3.31
CA GLY A 188 9.22 17.19 2.06
C GLY A 188 7.85 16.52 2.13
N LEU A 189 7.05 16.70 1.09
CA LEU A 189 5.72 16.11 0.95
C LEU A 189 5.75 14.98 -0.07
N SER A 190 5.22 13.81 0.30
CA SER A 190 5.13 12.65 -0.60
C SER A 190 3.71 12.07 -0.59
N PRO A 191 2.82 12.51 -1.51
CA PRO A 191 1.46 11.99 -1.63
C PRO A 191 1.47 10.52 -2.07
N ARG A 192 0.58 9.71 -1.49
CA ARG A 192 0.44 8.26 -1.77
C ARG A 192 -1.03 7.88 -1.93
N VAL A 193 -1.40 7.39 -3.11
CA VAL A 193 -2.73 6.79 -3.32
C VAL A 193 -2.64 5.30 -2.99
N ALA A 194 -3.60 4.76 -2.25
CA ALA A 194 -3.66 3.34 -1.93
C ALA A 194 -3.62 2.48 -3.22
N PRO A 195 -2.63 1.59 -3.40
CA PRO A 195 -2.58 0.70 -4.56
C PRO A 195 -3.61 -0.42 -4.44
N ALA A 196 -3.85 -1.14 -5.54
CA ALA A 196 -4.58 -2.39 -5.45
C ALA A 196 -3.78 -3.44 -4.67
N VAL A 197 -4.48 -4.33 -3.97
CA VAL A 197 -3.85 -5.31 -3.07
C VAL A 197 -4.00 -6.77 -3.49
N PHE A 198 -4.64 -7.04 -4.64
CA PHE A 198 -4.70 -8.37 -5.21
C PHE A 198 -3.36 -8.81 -5.81
N GLY A 199 -3.05 -10.12 -5.73
CA GLY A 199 -1.83 -10.70 -6.32
C GLY A 199 -0.55 -10.42 -5.54
N LEU A 200 -0.58 -9.67 -4.43
CA LEU A 200 0.62 -9.29 -3.68
C LEU A 200 1.39 -10.49 -3.13
N GLY A 201 0.73 -11.58 -2.73
CA GLY A 201 1.42 -12.80 -2.29
C GLY A 201 2.21 -13.49 -3.40
N LEU A 202 1.81 -13.35 -4.66
CA LEU A 202 2.59 -13.84 -5.80
C LEU A 202 3.85 -12.99 -6.00
N LEU A 203 3.75 -11.66 -5.81
CA LEU A 203 4.90 -10.77 -5.84
C LEU A 203 5.84 -11.01 -4.66
N GLU A 204 5.31 -11.30 -3.48
CA GLU A 204 6.09 -11.67 -2.29
C GLU A 204 6.89 -12.96 -2.51
N ALA A 205 6.34 -13.90 -3.30
CA ALA A 205 6.95 -15.18 -3.59
C ALA A 205 8.12 -15.12 -4.60
N ILE A 206 8.32 -14.00 -5.31
CA ILE A 206 9.47 -13.81 -6.21
C ILE A 206 10.77 -13.88 -5.39
N GLU A 207 11.75 -14.68 -5.80
CA GLU A 207 13.00 -14.80 -5.05
C GLU A 207 13.83 -13.49 -5.11
N GLU A 208 14.57 -13.17 -4.04
CA GLU A 208 15.40 -11.95 -4.02
C GLU A 208 16.43 -11.94 -5.16
N LYS A 209 17.01 -13.10 -5.49
CA LYS A 209 17.99 -13.22 -6.58
C LYS A 209 17.41 -12.81 -7.95
N ASP A 210 16.13 -13.10 -8.19
CA ASP A 210 15.46 -12.80 -9.47
C ASP A 210 15.16 -11.30 -9.61
N LEU A 211 14.93 -10.62 -8.48
CA LEU A 211 14.82 -9.17 -8.44
C LEU A 211 16.18 -8.50 -8.65
N LEU A 212 17.23 -9.01 -7.97
CA LEU A 212 18.58 -8.47 -8.09
C LEU A 212 19.18 -8.69 -9.48
N SER A 213 18.86 -9.80 -10.16
CA SER A 213 19.34 -10.06 -11.53
C SER A 213 18.74 -9.12 -12.58
N ARG A 214 17.69 -8.38 -12.22
CA ARG A 214 17.06 -7.35 -13.08
C ARG A 214 17.47 -5.93 -12.71
N ALA A 215 18.38 -5.77 -11.75
CA ALA A 215 18.94 -4.48 -11.44
C ALA A 215 19.88 -4.04 -12.57
N ASP A 216 19.68 -2.84 -13.08
CA ASP A 216 20.61 -2.22 -14.02
C ASP A 216 21.00 -0.82 -13.53
N PRO A 217 21.88 -0.70 -12.52
CA PRO A 217 22.26 0.58 -11.97
C PRO A 217 23.09 1.46 -12.92
N GLN A 218 23.63 0.87 -14.00
CA GLN A 218 24.51 1.54 -14.97
C GLN A 218 23.87 1.72 -16.35
N ASP A 219 22.62 1.29 -16.57
CA ASP A 219 21.94 1.38 -17.87
C ASP A 219 22.78 0.70 -18.96
N LEU A 220 23.11 -0.58 -18.74
CA LEU A 220 23.97 -1.39 -19.58
C LEU A 220 23.32 -1.76 -20.91
N ASP A 221 21.99 -1.79 -20.97
CA ASP A 221 21.24 -2.02 -22.22
C ASP A 221 20.92 -0.73 -22.99
N GLY A 222 21.11 0.45 -22.37
CA GLY A 222 20.99 1.75 -23.02
C GLY A 222 19.54 2.16 -23.30
N ASP A 223 18.58 1.62 -22.55
CA ASP A 223 17.16 1.98 -22.64
C ASP A 223 16.83 3.28 -21.88
N GLY A 224 17.80 3.83 -21.13
CA GLY A 224 17.66 5.05 -20.35
C GLY A 224 17.19 4.81 -18.90
N ILE A 225 17.06 3.57 -18.46
CA ILE A 225 16.51 3.17 -17.16
C ILE A 225 17.59 2.59 -16.25
N SER A 226 18.12 3.42 -15.33
CA SER A 226 19.08 2.97 -14.32
C SER A 226 18.42 2.37 -13.06
N GLY A 227 17.79 1.19 -13.17
CA GLY A 227 17.06 0.53 -12.08
C GLY A 227 17.94 0.12 -10.88
N ARG A 228 17.56 0.56 -9.66
CA ARG A 228 18.31 0.26 -8.41
C ARG A 228 17.43 -0.40 -7.34
N PRO A 229 17.84 -1.56 -6.79
CA PRO A 229 17.14 -2.18 -5.66
C PRO A 229 17.17 -1.28 -4.43
N ASN A 230 16.02 -1.11 -3.78
CA ASN A 230 15.95 -0.39 -2.50
C ASN A 230 16.29 -1.34 -1.33
N ARG A 231 17.00 -0.85 -0.31
CA ARG A 231 17.28 -1.58 0.93
C ARG A 231 16.55 -0.93 2.10
N VAL A 232 15.84 -1.74 2.87
CA VAL A 232 14.96 -1.28 3.96
C VAL A 232 15.24 -2.06 5.23
N TRP A 233 15.00 -1.46 6.39
CA TRP A 233 15.16 -2.15 7.66
C TRP A 233 14.01 -3.15 7.89
N SER A 234 14.35 -4.42 8.11
CA SER A 234 13.40 -5.42 8.59
C SER A 234 13.34 -5.39 10.11
N PHE A 235 12.14 -5.22 10.68
CA PHE A 235 11.93 -5.28 12.12
C PHE A 235 12.04 -6.71 12.65
N SER A 236 11.60 -7.70 11.87
CA SER A 236 11.65 -9.11 12.25
C SER A 236 13.08 -9.69 12.20
N GLU A 237 13.87 -9.26 11.22
CA GLU A 237 15.25 -9.75 11.04
C GLU A 237 16.31 -8.83 11.65
N ASN A 238 15.91 -7.64 12.11
CA ASN A 238 16.76 -6.61 12.70
C ASN A 238 18.02 -6.30 11.86
N ARG A 239 17.85 -6.21 10.54
CA ARG A 239 18.90 -5.90 9.56
C ARG A 239 18.31 -5.26 8.30
N PRO A 240 19.13 -4.61 7.45
CA PRO A 240 18.71 -4.19 6.12
C PRO A 240 18.44 -5.41 5.22
N VAL A 241 17.33 -5.38 4.48
CA VAL A 241 16.91 -6.40 3.50
C VAL A 241 16.40 -5.72 2.23
N LEU A 242 16.08 -6.49 1.19
CA LEU A 242 15.47 -5.94 -0.03
C LEU A 242 14.07 -5.38 0.27
N GLY A 243 13.83 -4.14 -0.15
CA GLY A 243 12.51 -3.54 -0.14
C GLY A 243 11.66 -4.02 -1.32
N ARG A 244 10.37 -4.28 -1.09
CA ARG A 244 9.46 -4.91 -2.06
C ARG A 244 8.12 -4.19 -2.21
N PHE A 245 7.56 -3.76 -1.09
CA PHE A 245 6.18 -3.25 -1.04
C PHE A 245 6.11 -1.76 -0.76
N GLY A 246 4.96 -1.18 -1.10
CA GLY A 246 4.75 0.25 -1.13
C GLY A 246 5.31 0.91 -2.40
N TRP A 247 4.88 2.13 -2.67
CA TRP A 247 5.24 2.88 -3.88
C TRP A 247 6.73 3.18 -4.06
N LYS A 248 7.53 3.08 -2.99
CA LYS A 248 9.00 3.25 -3.05
C LYS A 248 9.73 1.98 -2.66
N ALA A 249 9.07 0.82 -2.72
CA ALA A 249 9.61 -0.44 -2.23
C ALA A 249 10.19 -0.26 -0.81
N ASN A 250 9.44 0.42 0.06
CA ASN A 250 9.89 0.85 1.39
C ASN A 250 9.53 -0.13 2.52
N GLN A 251 8.90 -1.26 2.18
CA GLN A 251 8.61 -2.34 3.12
C GLN A 251 9.16 -3.68 2.60
N PRO A 252 9.72 -4.53 3.48
CA PRO A 252 10.38 -5.77 3.08
C PRO A 252 9.39 -6.88 2.73
N ASP A 253 8.27 -6.95 3.43
CA ASP A 253 7.26 -7.99 3.32
C ASP A 253 5.86 -7.44 3.65
N LEU A 254 4.83 -8.25 3.39
CA LEU A 254 3.44 -7.89 3.63
C LEU A 254 3.09 -7.81 5.12
N ARG A 255 3.83 -8.49 6.00
CA ARG A 255 3.58 -8.44 7.45
C ARG A 255 3.99 -7.07 8.00
N GLN A 256 5.19 -6.61 7.67
CA GLN A 256 5.67 -5.28 8.06
C GLN A 256 4.86 -4.17 7.38
N GLN A 257 4.52 -4.33 6.09
CA GLN A 257 3.61 -3.39 5.41
C GLN A 257 2.23 -3.30 6.09
N SER A 258 1.68 -4.43 6.56
CA SER A 258 0.40 -4.45 7.29
C SER A 258 0.52 -3.76 8.64
N ALA A 259 1.57 -4.05 9.40
CA ALA A 259 1.80 -3.47 10.72
C ALA A 259 2.04 -1.95 10.66
N GLU A 260 2.82 -1.49 9.68
CA GLU A 260 3.05 -0.06 9.41
C GLU A 260 1.79 0.65 8.93
N ALA A 261 0.91 -0.03 8.17
CA ALA A 261 -0.39 0.54 7.78
C ALA A 261 -1.37 0.62 8.96
N PHE A 262 -1.39 -0.39 9.86
CA PHE A 262 -2.16 -0.31 11.11
C PHE A 262 -1.74 0.90 11.93
N ALA A 263 -0.43 1.08 12.17
CA ALA A 263 0.09 2.18 12.97
C ALA A 263 -0.08 3.53 12.26
N GLY A 264 0.36 3.64 11.00
CA GLY A 264 0.36 4.87 10.22
C GLY A 264 -1.04 5.37 9.86
N ASP A 265 -1.87 4.47 9.34
CA ASP A 265 -3.11 4.86 8.65
C ASP A 265 -4.33 4.78 9.59
N LEU A 266 -4.30 3.89 10.60
CA LEU A 266 -5.39 3.68 11.54
C LEU A 266 -5.00 4.03 13.00
N GLY A 267 -3.73 4.34 13.27
CA GLY A 267 -3.25 4.66 14.62
C GLY A 267 -3.15 3.44 15.55
N ILE A 268 -3.16 2.21 15.04
CA ILE A 268 -3.29 0.97 15.83
C ILE A 268 -1.93 0.30 15.99
N THR A 269 -1.51 -0.02 17.22
CA THR A 269 -0.21 -0.66 17.43
C THR A 269 -0.26 -2.18 17.24
N SER A 270 0.90 -2.77 17.02
CA SER A 270 1.12 -4.21 16.97
C SER A 270 2.43 -4.57 17.65
N SER A 271 2.66 -5.86 17.91
CA SER A 271 3.95 -6.35 18.42
C SER A 271 5.16 -5.93 17.55
N LEU A 272 4.95 -5.77 16.24
CA LEU A 272 5.99 -5.43 15.28
C LEU A 272 6.20 -3.91 15.17
N VAL A 273 5.14 -3.12 15.39
CA VAL A 273 5.15 -1.65 15.37
C VAL A 273 4.40 -1.15 16.62
N PRO A 274 5.08 -1.03 17.77
CA PRO A 274 4.47 -0.75 19.07
C PRO A 274 4.32 0.77 19.33
N ARG A 275 4.15 1.57 18.28
CA ARG A 275 4.05 3.03 18.38
C ARG A 275 2.97 3.54 17.45
N GLU A 276 2.08 4.38 17.98
CA GLU A 276 1.07 5.09 17.21
C GLU A 276 1.69 6.17 16.30
N ASN A 277 0.92 6.63 15.30
CA ASN A 277 1.35 7.67 14.37
C ASN A 277 1.19 9.08 14.97
N HIS A 278 1.96 9.38 16.00
CA HIS A 278 2.09 10.75 16.52
C HIS A 278 3.45 10.96 17.18
N THR A 279 3.90 12.21 17.27
CA THR A 279 5.12 12.55 18.01
C THR A 279 4.82 12.73 19.50
N PHE A 280 5.86 12.67 20.33
CA PHE A 280 5.74 13.06 21.75
C PHE A 280 5.36 14.55 21.90
N ALA A 281 5.89 15.40 21.03
CA ALA A 281 5.59 16.83 21.03
C ALA A 281 4.10 17.10 20.77
N TYR A 282 3.52 16.41 19.77
CA TYR A 282 2.10 16.50 19.46
C TYR A 282 1.24 15.97 20.61
N ALA A 283 1.50 14.75 21.08
CA ALA A 283 0.76 14.13 22.17
C ALA A 283 0.75 14.97 23.45
N ARG A 284 1.89 15.55 23.82
CA ARG A 284 2.00 16.42 25.00
C ARG A 284 1.16 17.69 24.84
N LYS A 285 1.21 18.34 23.67
CA LYS A 285 0.46 19.58 23.41
C LYS A 285 -1.05 19.37 23.43
N HIS A 286 -1.51 18.21 22.98
CA HIS A 286 -2.94 17.86 22.89
C HIS A 286 -3.40 16.96 24.04
N ALA A 287 -2.61 16.84 25.11
CA ALA A 287 -2.94 16.13 26.34
C ALA A 287 -3.42 14.67 26.12
N PHE A 288 -2.74 13.93 25.24
CA PHE A 288 -3.10 12.52 24.95
C PHE A 288 -3.00 11.62 26.19
N SER A 289 -2.24 12.02 27.21
CA SER A 289 -2.21 11.36 28.52
C SER A 289 -3.56 11.30 29.24
N ASN A 290 -4.54 12.12 28.81
CA ASN A 290 -5.88 12.15 29.39
C ASN A 290 -6.88 11.30 28.60
N LEU A 291 -6.46 10.68 27.49
CA LEU A 291 -7.32 9.80 26.72
C LEU A 291 -7.52 8.47 27.46
N PRO A 292 -8.66 7.79 27.24
CA PRO A 292 -8.87 6.45 27.79
C PRO A 292 -7.73 5.51 27.39
N GLU A 293 -7.30 4.69 28.34
CA GLU A 293 -6.30 3.66 28.06
C GLU A 293 -6.86 2.58 27.12
N SER A 294 -6.00 2.06 26.25
CA SER A 294 -6.22 0.91 25.38
C SER A 294 -5.32 -0.25 25.79
N ASP A 295 -5.74 -1.48 25.46
CA ASP A 295 -4.86 -2.64 25.58
C ASP A 295 -3.69 -2.53 24.59
N GLN A 296 -2.48 -2.86 25.05
CA GLN A 296 -1.25 -2.75 24.25
C GLN A 296 -0.59 -4.12 24.03
N PRO A 297 -0.25 -4.50 22.78
CA PRO A 297 -0.64 -3.83 21.54
C PRO A 297 -2.15 -4.02 21.25
N GLU A 298 -2.78 -3.06 20.58
CA GLU A 298 -4.21 -3.13 20.25
C GLU A 298 -4.52 -4.26 19.25
N VAL A 299 -3.62 -4.50 18.29
CA VAL A 299 -3.73 -5.64 17.36
C VAL A 299 -2.79 -6.76 17.79
N ASP A 300 -3.40 -7.88 18.17
CA ASP A 300 -2.66 -9.10 18.48
C ASP A 300 -2.01 -9.73 17.23
N ASP A 301 -1.01 -10.60 17.47
CA ASP A 301 -0.28 -11.27 16.40
C ASP A 301 -1.14 -12.16 15.51
N LYS A 302 -2.26 -12.68 16.03
CA LYS A 302 -3.17 -13.54 15.26
C LYS A 302 -3.98 -12.71 14.28
N ILE A 303 -4.46 -11.54 14.69
CA ILE A 303 -5.18 -10.59 13.83
C ILE A 303 -4.24 -10.05 12.76
N LEU A 304 -3.04 -9.59 13.13
CA LEU A 304 -2.03 -9.16 12.16
C LEU A 304 -1.74 -10.27 11.15
N GLN A 305 -1.51 -11.50 11.61
CA GLN A 305 -1.28 -12.66 10.74
C GLN A 305 -2.47 -12.94 9.81
N ARG A 306 -3.72 -12.82 10.29
CA ARG A 306 -4.92 -13.05 9.46
C ARG A 306 -5.01 -12.01 8.33
N VAL A 307 -4.75 -10.74 8.63
CA VAL A 307 -4.72 -9.68 7.61
C VAL A 307 -3.58 -9.90 6.61
N THR A 308 -2.38 -10.23 7.10
CA THR A 308 -1.26 -10.59 6.21
C THR A 308 -1.61 -11.78 5.32
N THR A 309 -2.20 -12.85 5.88
CA THR A 309 -2.64 -14.01 5.10
C THR A 309 -3.73 -13.65 4.10
N TYR A 310 -4.65 -12.74 4.43
CA TYR A 310 -5.61 -12.24 3.46
C TYR A 310 -4.89 -11.62 2.26
N LEU A 311 -4.02 -10.62 2.47
CA LEU A 311 -3.24 -9.95 1.41
C LEU A 311 -2.37 -10.92 0.60
N GLN A 312 -1.74 -11.90 1.26
CA GLN A 312 -0.95 -12.95 0.60
C GLN A 312 -1.77 -13.87 -0.29
N THR A 313 -3.08 -13.95 -0.08
CA THR A 313 -3.93 -14.96 -0.73
C THR A 313 -5.02 -14.37 -1.60
N ILE A 314 -5.00 -13.06 -1.86
CA ILE A 314 -5.91 -12.44 -2.83
C ILE A 314 -5.47 -12.79 -4.25
N ALA A 315 -6.34 -13.46 -5.00
CA ALA A 315 -6.07 -13.89 -6.36
C ALA A 315 -6.10 -12.72 -7.35
N PRO A 316 -5.17 -12.66 -8.32
CA PRO A 316 -5.39 -11.83 -9.50
C PRO A 316 -6.54 -12.41 -10.34
N PRO A 317 -7.47 -11.59 -10.84
CA PRO A 317 -8.50 -12.07 -11.74
C PRO A 317 -7.94 -12.38 -13.13
N ALA A 318 -8.64 -13.26 -13.85
CA ALA A 318 -8.31 -13.61 -15.21
C ALA A 318 -8.35 -12.39 -16.15
N ARG A 319 -7.49 -12.40 -17.17
CA ARG A 319 -7.60 -11.46 -18.29
C ARG A 319 -8.97 -11.66 -18.96
N ARG A 320 -9.59 -10.55 -19.35
CA ARG A 320 -10.94 -10.52 -19.95
C ARG A 320 -10.84 -10.22 -21.43
N ASN A 321 -11.87 -10.64 -22.17
CA ASN A 321 -12.09 -10.27 -23.57
C ASN A 321 -10.85 -10.54 -24.45
N ILE A 322 -10.18 -11.68 -24.26
CA ILE A 322 -8.92 -11.97 -24.97
C ILE A 322 -9.10 -12.16 -26.48
N ASP A 323 -10.32 -12.48 -26.91
CA ASP A 323 -10.69 -12.66 -28.32
C ASP A 323 -11.26 -11.37 -28.94
N ASP A 324 -11.38 -10.29 -28.15
CA ASP A 324 -11.87 -9.00 -28.63
C ASP A 324 -10.81 -8.34 -29.53
N PRO A 325 -11.15 -7.97 -30.79
CA PRO A 325 -10.20 -7.36 -31.71
C PRO A 325 -9.50 -6.11 -31.15
N GLU A 326 -10.17 -5.29 -30.35
CA GLU A 326 -9.56 -4.10 -29.74
C GLU A 326 -8.54 -4.48 -28.67
N VAL A 327 -8.83 -5.51 -27.88
CA VAL A 327 -7.91 -6.02 -26.85
C VAL A 327 -6.66 -6.65 -27.48
N ILE A 328 -6.84 -7.38 -28.58
CA ILE A 328 -5.73 -7.96 -29.36
C ILE A 328 -4.88 -6.85 -29.97
N HIS A 329 -5.51 -5.83 -30.55
CA HIS A 329 -4.80 -4.68 -31.10
C HIS A 329 -3.99 -3.94 -30.02
N GLY A 330 -4.60 -3.65 -28.87
CA GLY A 330 -3.91 -3.02 -27.73
C GLY A 330 -2.77 -3.87 -27.18
N GLN A 331 -2.91 -5.20 -27.14
CA GLN A 331 -1.83 -6.12 -26.76
C GLN A 331 -0.65 -6.05 -27.73
N LYS A 332 -0.93 -5.95 -29.04
CA LYS A 332 0.12 -5.80 -30.06
C LYS A 332 0.88 -4.49 -29.84
N LEU A 333 0.18 -3.37 -29.71
CA LEU A 333 0.80 -2.07 -29.45
C LEU A 333 1.66 -2.10 -28.18
N PHE A 334 1.15 -2.66 -27.07
CA PHE A 334 1.90 -2.74 -25.82
C PHE A 334 3.21 -3.53 -25.94
N ARG A 335 3.26 -4.55 -26.81
CA ARG A 335 4.48 -5.32 -27.09
C ARG A 335 5.46 -4.57 -28.00
N GLU A 336 5.00 -3.59 -28.78
CA GLU A 336 5.84 -2.79 -29.67
C GLU A 336 6.43 -1.55 -28.98
N PHE A 337 5.84 -1.11 -27.86
CA PHE A 337 6.32 0.04 -27.06
C PHE A 337 7.47 -0.26 -26.10
N ASN A 338 7.75 -1.54 -25.80
CA ASN A 338 8.86 -1.97 -24.92
C ASN A 338 9.92 -2.69 -25.75
#